data_AF-A0A9Q1QPT8-F1
#
_entry.id   AF-A0A9Q1QPT8-F1
#
_cell.length_a   1.000
_cell.length_b   1.000
_cell.length_c   1.000
_cell.angle_alpha   90.00
_cell.angle_beta   90.00
_cell.angle_gamma   90.00
#
_symmetry.space_group_name_H-M   'P 1'
#
loop_
_entity.id
_entity.type
_entity.pdbx_description
1 polymer ?
#
loop_
_entity_poly.entity_id
_entity_poly.type
_entity_poly.pdbx_seq_one_letter_code
_entity_poly.pdbx_strand_id
1 'polypeptide(L)'
;MQSHAAAFCAGVLDSIKVELKGSKDFSKLYSGIAILGFIASISEPVNTEAFAHLLSFLGHRYPKIRKASAEQVYLVLLQNGNLVSEDKMEKALEIISETCWEGGIEEAKQQRLQLYEIAGLDPGPILKSTSTIPSRDGDRKQAVSDENASYAALVESTGF
;
A
#
# COMPACT_ATOMS: atom_id res chain seq x y z
N MET A 1 5.35 -6.10 33.14
CA MET A 1 4.06 -6.00 32.40
C MET A 1 4.31 -5.73 30.91
N GLN A 2 5.17 -4.76 30.55
CA GLN A 2 5.48 -4.40 29.16
C GLN A 2 6.14 -5.53 28.33
N SER A 3 6.95 -6.39 28.95
CA SER A 3 7.60 -7.55 28.30
C SER A 3 6.61 -8.63 27.84
N HIS A 4 5.53 -8.88 28.58
CA HIS A 4 4.54 -9.90 28.21
C HIS A 4 3.65 -9.45 27.05
N ALA A 5 3.33 -8.14 26.97
CA ALA A 5 2.54 -7.59 25.88
C ALA A 5 3.30 -7.65 24.54
N ALA A 6 4.59 -7.32 24.53
CA ALA A 6 5.43 -7.43 23.34
C ALA A 6 5.56 -8.89 22.85
N ALA A 7 5.81 -9.84 23.76
CA ALA A 7 5.88 -11.25 23.42
C ALA A 7 4.55 -11.80 22.90
N PHE A 8 3.43 -11.37 23.47
CA PHE A 8 2.10 -11.69 22.97
C PHE A 8 1.88 -11.16 21.55
N CYS A 9 2.20 -9.88 21.30
CA CYS A 9 2.07 -9.27 19.97
C CYS A 9 2.94 -9.97 18.93
N ALA A 10 4.16 -10.38 19.28
CA ALA A 10 5.01 -11.17 18.40
C ALA A 10 4.37 -12.52 18.03
N GLY A 11 3.86 -13.27 19.01
CA GLY A 11 3.18 -14.54 18.77
C GLY A 11 1.89 -14.40 17.94
N VAL A 12 1.12 -13.34 18.19
CA VAL A 12 -0.05 -12.99 17.36
C VAL A 12 0.37 -12.66 15.94
N LEU A 13 1.42 -11.85 15.76
CA LEU A 13 1.93 -11.48 14.46
C LEU A 13 2.32 -12.74 13.66
N ASP A 14 3.08 -13.65 14.25
CA ASP A 14 3.50 -14.91 13.62
C ASP A 14 2.32 -15.78 13.21
N SER A 15 1.31 -15.89 14.07
CA SER A 15 0.07 -16.62 13.77
C SER A 15 -0.68 -16.01 12.59
N ILE A 16 -0.79 -14.68 12.57
CA ILE A 16 -1.44 -13.94 11.48
C ILE A 16 -0.68 -14.09 10.17
N LYS A 17 0.67 -14.11 10.18
CA LYS A 17 1.44 -14.31 8.96
C LYS A 17 1.08 -15.62 8.26
N VAL A 18 0.91 -16.68 9.04
CA VAL A 18 0.52 -18.00 8.54
C VAL A 18 -0.92 -17.99 8.06
N GLU A 19 -1.84 -17.45 8.86
CA GLU A 19 -3.29 -17.49 8.60
C GLU A 19 -3.69 -16.67 7.36
N LEU A 20 -3.07 -15.52 7.13
CA LEU A 20 -3.41 -14.65 6.01
C LEU A 20 -2.73 -15.05 4.70
N LYS A 21 -1.70 -15.91 4.76
CA LYS A 21 -0.89 -16.27 3.58
C LYS A 21 -1.75 -16.92 2.51
N GLY A 22 -1.93 -16.23 1.39
CA GLY A 22 -2.72 -16.72 0.26
C GLY A 22 -4.23 -16.77 0.50
N SER A 23 -4.71 -16.23 1.63
CA SER A 23 -6.13 -16.20 1.97
C SER A 23 -6.92 -15.43 0.90
N LYS A 24 -8.13 -15.92 0.62
CA LYS A 24 -9.13 -15.23 -0.21
C LYS A 24 -10.36 -14.80 0.59
N ASP A 25 -10.38 -15.13 1.87
CA ASP A 25 -11.48 -14.84 2.79
C ASP A 25 -11.37 -13.38 3.23
N PHE A 26 -12.33 -12.56 2.78
CA PHE A 26 -12.36 -11.14 3.08
C PHE A 26 -12.47 -10.87 4.58
N SER A 27 -13.27 -11.65 5.31
CA SER A 27 -13.43 -11.46 6.75
C SER A 27 -12.12 -11.65 7.48
N LYS A 28 -11.36 -12.72 7.14
CA LYS A 28 -10.02 -12.95 7.70
C LYS A 28 -9.06 -11.83 7.34
N LEU A 29 -9.06 -11.38 6.08
CA LEU A 29 -8.17 -10.32 5.61
C LEU A 29 -8.45 -8.99 6.33
N TYR A 30 -9.71 -8.60 6.50
CA TYR A 30 -10.09 -7.40 7.23
C TYR A 30 -9.70 -7.47 8.71
N SER A 31 -9.99 -8.58 9.38
CA SER A 31 -9.55 -8.79 10.77
C SER A 31 -8.03 -8.74 10.89
N GLY A 32 -7.33 -9.35 9.92
CA GLY A 32 -5.88 -9.31 9.82
C GLY A 32 -5.32 -7.91 9.70
N ILE A 33 -5.86 -7.10 8.78
CA ILE A 33 -5.50 -5.68 8.60
C ILE A 33 -5.67 -4.90 9.90
N ALA A 34 -6.81 -5.06 10.58
CA ALA A 34 -7.07 -4.36 11.84
C ALA A 34 -6.06 -4.72 12.93
N ILE A 35 -5.75 -6.02 13.10
CA ILE A 35 -4.77 -6.47 14.11
C ILE A 35 -3.36 -6.01 13.75
N LEU A 36 -2.95 -6.10 12.48
CA LEU A 36 -1.66 -5.58 12.01
C LEU A 36 -1.52 -4.09 12.28
N GLY A 37 -2.58 -3.32 12.00
CA GLY A 37 -2.64 -1.89 12.31
C GLY A 37 -2.45 -1.61 13.79
N PHE A 38 -3.17 -2.32 14.66
CA PHE A 38 -3.01 -2.19 16.10
C PHE A 38 -1.58 -2.48 16.57
N ILE A 39 -0.98 -3.60 16.15
CA ILE A 39 0.39 -3.97 16.53
C ILE A 39 1.40 -2.93 16.02
N ALA A 40 1.22 -2.45 14.79
CA ALA A 40 2.07 -1.42 14.20
C ALA A 40 2.01 -0.08 14.97
N SER A 41 0.90 0.22 15.64
CA SER A 41 0.73 1.48 16.38
C SER A 41 1.34 1.48 17.80
N ILE A 42 1.68 0.34 18.42
CA ILE A 42 1.91 0.29 19.88
C ILE A 42 3.18 -0.39 20.40
N SER A 43 4.08 -0.94 19.57
CA SER A 43 5.20 -1.76 20.10
C SER A 43 6.45 -1.83 19.21
N GLU A 44 7.59 -1.31 19.65
CA GLU A 44 8.91 -1.68 19.09
C GLU A 44 9.40 -2.99 19.73
N PRO A 45 10.06 -3.92 18.98
CA PRO A 45 10.40 -3.88 17.55
C PRO A 45 9.37 -4.55 16.61
N VAL A 46 8.27 -5.08 17.15
CA VAL A 46 7.28 -5.87 16.39
C VAL A 46 6.47 -5.00 15.42
N ASN A 47 6.34 -3.70 15.70
CA ASN A 47 5.62 -2.73 14.89
C ASN A 47 6.17 -2.61 13.48
N THR A 48 7.48 -2.60 13.31
CA THR A 48 8.13 -2.49 11.99
C THR A 48 7.77 -3.67 11.11
N GLU A 49 7.76 -4.88 11.68
CA GLU A 49 7.38 -6.07 10.93
C GLU A 49 5.88 -6.11 10.64
N ALA A 50 5.03 -5.73 11.60
CA ALA A 50 3.59 -5.62 11.39
C ALA A 50 3.26 -4.57 10.32
N PHE A 51 3.96 -3.43 10.33
CA PHE A 51 3.84 -2.36 9.34
C PHE A 51 4.28 -2.82 7.95
N ALA A 52 5.43 -3.50 7.84
CA ALA A 52 5.88 -4.11 6.59
C ALA A 52 4.82 -5.08 6.02
N HIS A 53 4.16 -5.84 6.89
CA HIS A 53 3.11 -6.76 6.47
C HIS A 53 1.83 -6.05 6.04
N LEU A 54 1.47 -4.97 6.72
CA LEU A 54 0.37 -4.09 6.33
C LEU A 54 0.64 -3.48 4.95
N LEU A 55 1.82 -2.91 4.72
CA LEU A 55 2.22 -2.39 3.39
C LEU A 55 2.12 -3.45 2.29
N SER A 56 2.34 -4.74 2.60
CA SER A 56 2.23 -5.80 1.59
C SER A 56 0.83 -5.90 0.98
N PHE A 57 -0.23 -5.61 1.76
CA PHE A 57 -1.63 -5.62 1.30
C PHE A 57 -1.97 -4.47 0.35
N LEU A 58 -1.16 -3.41 0.29
CA LEU A 58 -1.33 -2.33 -0.68
C LEU A 58 -1.13 -2.79 -2.13
N GLY A 59 -0.48 -3.94 -2.36
CA GLY A 59 -0.37 -4.56 -3.68
C GLY A 59 -1.22 -5.81 -3.84
N HIS A 60 -2.24 -6.00 -2.99
CA HIS A 60 -3.12 -7.16 -3.04
C HIS A 60 -3.97 -7.17 -4.32
N ARG A 61 -4.33 -8.36 -4.84
CA ARG A 61 -5.13 -8.49 -6.06
C ARG A 61 -6.56 -7.92 -5.95
N TYR A 62 -7.07 -7.77 -4.72
CA TYR A 62 -8.43 -7.29 -4.47
C TYR A 62 -8.40 -5.80 -4.10
N PRO A 63 -9.02 -4.91 -4.91
CA PRO A 63 -9.08 -3.46 -4.66
C PRO A 63 -9.53 -3.08 -3.24
N LYS A 64 -10.60 -3.72 -2.76
CA LYS A 64 -11.16 -3.45 -1.42
C LYS A 64 -10.20 -3.76 -0.26
N ILE A 65 -9.28 -4.70 -0.47
CA ILE A 65 -8.25 -5.05 0.53
C ILE A 65 -7.13 -4.01 0.50
N ARG A 66 -6.72 -3.56 -0.69
CA ARG A 66 -5.74 -2.47 -0.82
C ARG A 66 -6.22 -1.20 -0.15
N LYS A 67 -7.48 -0.81 -0.38
CA LYS A 67 -8.10 0.37 0.26
C LYS A 67 -8.15 0.25 1.78
N ALA A 68 -8.68 -0.84 2.32
CA ALA A 68 -8.74 -1.02 3.78
C ALA A 68 -7.34 -1.02 4.41
N SER A 69 -6.35 -1.60 3.71
CA SER A 69 -4.96 -1.52 4.14
C SER A 69 -4.43 -0.09 4.11
N ALA A 70 -4.77 0.71 3.09
CA ALA A 70 -4.32 2.10 2.99
C ALA A 70 -4.91 2.98 4.08
N GLU A 71 -6.22 2.85 4.34
CA GLU A 71 -6.90 3.50 5.46
C GLU A 71 -6.21 3.16 6.79
N GLN A 72 -5.85 1.89 6.99
CA GLN A 72 -5.16 1.47 8.20
C GLN A 72 -3.71 2.00 8.27
N VAL A 73 -2.96 2.02 7.17
CA VAL A 73 -1.61 2.59 7.12
C VAL A 73 -1.64 4.07 7.47
N TYR A 74 -2.61 4.82 6.96
CA TYR A 74 -2.80 6.24 7.30
C TYR A 74 -2.97 6.42 8.82
N LEU A 75 -3.84 5.64 9.45
CA LEU A 75 -4.03 5.69 10.91
C LEU A 75 -2.75 5.35 11.69
N VAL A 76 -2.00 4.33 11.24
CA VAL A 76 -0.73 3.94 11.86
C VAL A 76 0.30 5.07 11.78
N LEU A 77 0.43 5.72 10.62
CA LEU A 77 1.37 6.83 10.44
C LEU A 77 1.05 8.02 11.36
N LEU A 78 -0.24 8.29 11.59
CA LEU A 78 -0.67 9.33 12.54
C LEU A 78 -0.44 8.95 14.01
N GLN A 79 -0.56 7.66 14.35
CA GLN A 79 -0.46 7.17 15.73
C GLN A 79 0.98 6.89 16.16
N ASN A 80 1.81 6.41 15.22
CA ASN A 80 3.18 6.00 15.46
C ASN A 80 4.13 6.59 14.41
N GLY A 81 4.61 7.80 14.70
CA GLY A 81 5.56 8.52 13.85
C GLY A 81 6.96 7.90 13.78
N ASN A 82 7.29 6.89 14.60
CA ASN A 82 8.63 6.30 14.61
C ASN A 82 8.90 5.35 13.43
N LEU A 83 7.86 4.96 12.67
CA LEU A 83 7.98 4.04 11.55
C LEU A 83 8.57 4.67 10.28
N VAL A 84 8.55 6.00 10.21
CA VAL A 84 9.04 6.80 9.07
C VAL A 84 9.78 8.01 9.63
N SER A 85 10.90 8.39 9.03
CA SER A 85 11.62 9.60 9.44
C SER A 85 10.73 10.85 9.30
N GLU A 86 10.86 11.80 10.23
CA GLU A 86 10.01 13.00 10.29
C GLU A 86 10.00 13.80 8.98
N ASP A 87 11.14 13.88 8.30
CA ASP A 87 11.32 14.55 7.01
C ASP A 87 10.58 13.88 5.84
N LYS A 88 10.14 12.63 6.01
CA LYS A 88 9.44 11.84 4.99
C LYS A 88 7.98 11.56 5.34
N MET A 89 7.53 11.96 6.53
CA MET A 89 6.16 11.69 7.01
C MET A 89 5.11 12.32 6.10
N GLU A 90 5.29 13.59 5.74
CA GLU A 90 4.36 14.31 4.85
C GLU A 90 4.20 13.58 3.50
N LYS A 91 5.32 13.18 2.89
CA LYS A 91 5.33 12.42 1.64
C LYS A 91 4.64 11.06 1.79
N ALA A 92 4.82 10.37 2.92
CA ALA A 92 4.13 9.10 3.18
C ALA A 92 2.61 9.29 3.26
N LEU A 93 2.16 10.36 3.93
CA LEU A 93 0.75 10.72 4.05
C LEU A 93 0.13 11.18 2.71
N GLU A 94 0.88 11.91 1.90
CA GLU A 94 0.49 12.28 0.53
C GLU A 94 0.26 11.01 -0.31
N ILE A 95 1.26 10.11 -0.40
CA ILE A 95 1.14 8.88 -1.18
C ILE A 95 -0.05 8.04 -0.71
N ILE A 96 -0.23 7.85 0.60
CA ILE A 96 -1.29 6.97 1.11
C ILE A 96 -2.69 7.56 0.88
N SER A 97 -2.84 8.88 0.90
CA SER A 97 -4.14 9.57 0.78
C SER A 97 -4.54 9.87 -0.66
N GLU A 98 -3.58 10.21 -1.54
CA GLU A 98 -3.86 10.60 -2.92
C GLU A 98 -3.89 9.41 -3.90
N THR A 99 -3.22 8.30 -3.57
CA THR A 99 -3.23 7.11 -4.44
C THR A 99 -4.62 6.48 -4.51
N CYS A 100 -5.12 6.24 -5.72
CA CYS A 100 -6.36 5.48 -5.93
C CYS A 100 -6.11 3.96 -5.71
N TRP A 101 -6.15 3.51 -4.45
CA TRP A 101 -5.89 2.11 -4.09
C TRP A 101 -6.91 1.12 -4.66
N GLU A 102 -8.10 1.58 -5.03
CA GLU A 102 -9.09 0.77 -5.73
C GLU A 102 -8.85 0.65 -7.25
N GLY A 103 -7.92 1.44 -7.79
CA GLY A 103 -7.57 1.52 -9.20
C GLY A 103 -6.62 0.43 -9.69
N GLY A 104 -5.67 0.81 -10.56
CA GLY A 104 -4.74 -0.09 -11.22
C GLY A 104 -3.79 -0.79 -10.23
N ILE A 105 -3.62 -2.11 -10.38
CA ILE A 105 -2.74 -2.88 -9.48
C ILE A 105 -1.25 -2.51 -9.64
N GLU A 106 -0.81 -2.14 -10.85
CA GLU A 106 0.60 -1.80 -11.09
C GLU A 106 0.97 -0.45 -10.48
N GLU A 107 0.08 0.54 -10.56
CA GLU A 107 0.24 1.82 -9.85
C GLU A 107 0.32 1.59 -8.34
N ALA A 108 -0.62 0.83 -7.78
CA ALA A 108 -0.62 0.50 -6.35
C ALA A 108 0.67 -0.21 -5.91
N LYS A 109 1.21 -1.12 -6.74
CA LYS A 109 2.50 -1.77 -6.46
C LYS A 109 3.67 -0.78 -6.49
N GLN A 110 3.68 0.17 -7.42
CA GLN A 110 4.71 1.21 -7.51
C GLN A 110 4.66 2.14 -6.28
N GLN A 111 3.47 2.60 -5.89
CA GLN A 111 3.32 3.46 -4.71
C GLN A 111 3.68 2.72 -3.42
N ARG A 112 3.31 1.43 -3.32
CA ARG A 112 3.75 0.56 -2.22
C ARG A 112 5.27 0.46 -2.12
N LEU A 113 5.98 0.32 -3.25
CA LEU A 113 7.45 0.29 -3.24
C LEU A 113 8.05 1.57 -2.67
N GLN A 114 7.52 2.73 -3.08
CA GLN A 114 7.96 4.02 -2.52
C GLN A 114 7.72 4.10 -1.00
N LEU A 115 6.60 3.57 -0.50
CA LEU A 115 6.33 3.52 0.94
C LEU A 115 7.31 2.63 1.71
N TYR A 116 7.72 1.49 1.13
CA TYR A 116 8.79 0.67 1.72
C TYR A 116 10.12 1.42 1.78
N GLU A 117 10.49 2.14 0.71
CA GLU A 117 11.72 2.96 0.67
C GLU A 117 11.67 4.09 1.70
N ILE A 118 10.54 4.77 1.84
CA ILE A 118 10.32 5.85 2.81
C ILE A 118 10.48 5.32 4.24
N ALA A 119 9.92 4.15 4.53
CA ALA A 119 10.01 3.50 5.84
C ALA A 119 11.35 2.80 6.10
N GLY A 120 12.28 2.77 5.12
CA GLY A 120 13.58 2.10 5.26
C GLY A 120 13.47 0.58 5.37
N LEU A 121 12.45 -0.01 4.76
CA LEU A 121 12.13 -1.44 4.84
C LEU A 121 12.48 -2.16 3.54
N ASP A 122 13.04 -3.37 3.64
CA ASP A 122 13.21 -4.24 2.47
C ASP A 122 11.86 -4.87 2.12
N PRO A 123 11.32 -4.65 0.92
CA PRO A 123 10.00 -5.16 0.55
C PRO A 123 10.04 -6.67 0.22
N GLY A 124 11.19 -7.33 0.39
CA GLY A 124 11.36 -8.78 0.32
C GLY A 124 11.63 -9.30 -1.10
N PRO A 125 12.04 -10.57 -1.25
CA PRO A 125 12.48 -11.15 -2.53
C PRO A 125 11.36 -11.27 -3.58
N ILE A 126 10.09 -11.10 -3.22
CA ILE A 126 8.93 -11.23 -4.11
C ILE A 126 8.88 -10.10 -5.18
N LEU A 127 9.70 -9.05 -5.05
CA LEU A 127 9.69 -7.88 -5.92
C LEU A 127 10.86 -7.78 -6.91
N LYS A 128 11.86 -8.65 -6.82
CA LYS A 128 13.09 -8.53 -7.62
C LYS A 128 12.99 -9.11 -9.04
N SER A 129 11.87 -9.74 -9.43
CA SER A 129 11.80 -10.49 -10.70
C SER A 129 11.27 -9.72 -11.92
N THR A 130 10.96 -8.42 -11.84
CA THR A 130 10.31 -7.72 -12.98
C THR A 130 11.11 -6.56 -13.57
N SER A 131 12.32 -6.28 -13.08
CA SER A 131 13.15 -5.16 -13.57
C SER A 131 14.30 -5.65 -14.45
N THR A 132 13.97 -6.28 -15.59
CA THR A 132 14.90 -6.40 -16.72
C THR A 132 14.14 -6.04 -17.99
N ILE A 133 14.28 -4.77 -18.39
CA ILE A 133 13.83 -4.27 -19.70
C ILE A 133 14.96 -4.55 -20.70
N PRO A 134 14.74 -5.28 -21.80
CA PRO A 134 15.64 -5.22 -22.93
C PRO A 134 15.29 -3.97 -23.76
N SER A 135 16.25 -3.04 -23.86
CA SER A 135 16.17 -1.89 -24.77
C SER A 135 16.04 -2.38 -26.22
N ARG A 136 14.98 -1.93 -26.90
CA ARG A 136 14.99 -1.82 -28.36
C ARG A 136 14.35 -0.50 -28.78
N ASP A 137 15.20 0.28 -29.42
CA ASP A 137 14.97 1.51 -30.16
C ASP A 137 13.83 1.34 -31.19
N GLY A 138 13.00 2.39 -31.36
CA GLY A 138 11.85 2.33 -32.26
C GLY A 138 10.95 3.55 -32.20
N ASP A 139 11.44 4.63 -32.79
CA ASP A 139 10.76 5.88 -33.17
C ASP A 139 9.32 5.69 -33.70
N ARG A 140 8.31 6.34 -33.07
CA ARG A 140 7.03 6.69 -33.71
C ARG A 140 6.18 7.70 -32.91
N LYS A 141 6.14 8.93 -33.44
CA LYS A 141 5.08 9.96 -33.43
C LYS A 141 3.99 9.87 -32.35
N GLN A 142 4.04 10.83 -31.44
CA GLN A 142 3.02 11.17 -30.47
C GLN A 142 1.86 11.92 -31.16
N ALA A 143 0.70 11.27 -31.30
CA ALA A 143 -0.55 11.97 -31.57
C ALA A 143 -1.13 12.37 -30.21
N VAL A 144 -1.28 13.68 -29.99
CA VAL A 144 -1.94 14.23 -28.80
C VAL A 144 -3.41 13.83 -28.87
N SER A 145 -3.83 12.94 -27.98
CA SER A 145 -5.24 12.62 -27.79
C SER A 145 -5.84 13.77 -26.97
N ASP A 146 -6.66 14.59 -27.61
CA ASP A 146 -7.42 15.64 -26.95
C ASP A 146 -8.54 15.01 -26.10
N GLU A 147 -8.29 14.88 -24.80
CA GLU A 147 -9.22 14.30 -23.82
C GLU A 147 -10.54 15.09 -23.71
N ASN A 148 -10.59 16.31 -24.25
CA ASN A 148 -11.78 17.16 -24.23
C ASN A 148 -12.73 16.93 -25.42
N ALA A 149 -12.39 16.09 -26.38
CA ALA A 149 -13.24 15.81 -27.55
C ALA A 149 -14.58 15.18 -27.17
N SER A 150 -14.61 14.36 -26.10
CA SER A 150 -15.85 13.73 -25.62
C SER A 150 -16.77 14.72 -24.90
N TYR A 151 -16.20 15.77 -24.29
CA TYR A 151 -16.99 16.84 -23.66
C TYR A 151 -17.58 17.81 -24.69
N ALA A 152 -16.83 18.15 -25.75
CA ALA A 152 -17.34 19.00 -26.83
C ALA A 152 -18.57 18.40 -27.51
N ALA A 153 -18.56 17.08 -27.76
CA ALA A 153 -19.68 16.36 -28.35
C ALA A 153 -20.96 16.37 -27.47
N LEU A 154 -20.79 16.38 -26.13
CA LEU A 154 -21.90 16.45 -25.18
C LEU A 154 -22.55 17.83 -25.17
N VAL A 155 -21.76 18.91 -25.23
CA VAL A 155 -22.26 20.30 -25.26
C VAL A 155 -23.08 20.55 -26.53
N GLU A 156 -22.60 20.09 -27.69
CA GLU A 156 -23.32 20.21 -28.97
C GLU A 156 -24.64 19.43 -28.98
N SER A 157 -24.71 18.28 -28.32
CA SER A 157 -25.92 17.45 -28.29
C SER A 157 -27.06 18.04 -27.44
N THR A 158 -26.75 18.97 -26.53
CA THR A 158 -27.72 19.55 -25.59
C THR A 158 -28.26 20.93 -25.99
N GLY A 159 -27.78 21.51 -27.10
CA GLY A 159 -28.39 22.69 -27.73
C GLY A 159 -28.45 23.94 -26.86
N PHE A 160 -27.28 24.46 -26.46
CA PHE A 160 -27.10 25.87 -26.08
C PHE A 160 -26.39 26.64 -27.19
#